data_AF-X1DN80-F1
#
_entry.id   AF-X1DN80-F1
#
_cell.length_a   1.000
_cell.length_b   1.000
_cell.length_c   1.000
_cell.angle_alpha   90.00
_cell.angle_beta   90.00
_cell.angle_gamma   90.00
#
_symmetry.space_group_name_H-M   'P 1'
#
loop_
_entity.id
_entity.type
_entity.pdbx_description
1 polymer ?
#
loop_
_entity_poly.entity_id
_entity_poly.type
_entity_poly.pdbx_seq_one_letter_code
_entity_poly.pdbx_strand_id
1 'polypeptide(L)'
;MPDTATIKELLEAGAHFGHQTSRWHPAMKKYIFTKRNGIHIIDLEQTAAMLDKACDFVRQVASEGGNILFVGTKKQAQEAIEQEAQRCSMYYVNQRWLGGVLTNFATIQARIDYLVRLEDQ
;
A
#
# COMPACT_ATOMS: atom_id res chain seq x y z
N MET A 1 -0.06 -7.58 21.88
CA MET A 1 -0.21 -7.65 20.41
C MET A 1 1.12 -7.25 19.83
N PRO A 2 1.62 -7.81 18.70
CA PRO A 2 2.95 -7.44 18.25
C PRO A 2 2.97 -5.93 18.05
N ASP A 3 3.86 -5.27 18.79
CA ASP A 3 4.10 -3.84 18.67
C ASP A 3 4.38 -3.53 17.19
N THR A 4 3.91 -2.38 16.72
CA THR A 4 4.20 -1.88 15.37
C THR A 4 5.65 -2.15 14.98
N ALA A 5 5.88 -2.54 13.71
CA ALA A 5 7.18 -2.93 13.19
C ALA A 5 8.31 -2.07 13.77
N THR A 6 9.24 -2.72 14.47
CA THR A 6 10.33 -2.02 15.14
C THR A 6 11.26 -1.39 14.11
N ILE A 7 11.94 -0.29 14.49
CA ILE A 7 12.95 0.35 13.62
C ILE A 7 14.00 -0.67 13.16
N LYS A 8 14.33 -1.65 14.01
CA LYS A 8 15.26 -2.73 13.69
C LYS A 8 14.74 -3.61 12.55
N GLU A 9 13.50 -4.06 12.60
CA GLU A 9 12.88 -4.87 11.54
C GLU A 9 12.80 -4.11 10.21
N LEU A 10 12.45 -2.81 10.26
CA LEU A 10 12.44 -1.95 9.07
C LEU A 10 13.83 -1.77 8.46
N LEU A 11 14.87 -1.70 9.31
CA LEU A 11 16.25 -1.61 8.88
C LEU A 11 16.71 -2.91 8.21
N GLU A 12 16.44 -4.06 8.83
CA GLU A 12 16.80 -5.40 8.33
C GLU A 12 16.07 -5.73 7.02
N ALA A 13 14.80 -5.34 6.89
CA ALA A 13 14.02 -5.49 5.66
C ALA A 13 14.45 -4.53 4.54
N GLY A 14 15.35 -3.57 4.82
CA GLY A 14 15.82 -2.60 3.83
C GLY A 14 14.79 -1.51 3.47
N ALA A 15 13.78 -1.28 4.31
CA ALA A 15 12.71 -0.30 4.05
C ALA A 15 13.19 1.17 4.04
N HIS A 16 14.39 1.42 4.59
CA HIS A 16 15.02 2.74 4.63
C HIS A 16 15.61 3.18 3.28
N PHE A 17 15.75 2.28 2.31
CA PHE A 17 16.30 2.62 1.00
C PHE A 17 15.24 3.31 0.12
N GLY A 18 15.50 4.57 -0.22
CA GLY A 18 14.74 5.32 -1.20
C GLY A 18 15.26 5.14 -2.64
N HIS A 19 14.94 6.10 -3.49
CA HIS A 19 15.42 6.14 -4.87
C HIS A 19 16.73 6.92 -5.03
N GLN A 20 17.28 6.88 -6.25
CA GLN A 20 18.42 7.70 -6.64
C GLN A 20 18.09 9.19 -6.52
N THR A 21 19.11 10.00 -6.21
CA THR A 21 19.01 11.47 -6.05
C THR A 21 18.49 12.22 -7.29
N SER A 22 18.54 11.61 -8.47
CA SER A 22 17.97 12.17 -9.71
C SER A 22 16.45 11.95 -9.84
N ARG A 23 15.87 10.99 -9.09
CA ARG A 23 14.48 10.55 -9.17
C ARG A 23 13.74 10.77 -7.85
N TRP A 24 13.91 11.95 -7.26
CA TRP A 24 13.25 12.33 -6.01
C TRP A 24 12.27 13.49 -6.23
N HIS A 25 11.24 13.56 -5.39
CA HIS A 25 10.29 14.66 -5.39
C HIS A 25 10.65 15.66 -4.26
N PRO A 26 10.76 16.98 -4.51
CA PRO A 26 11.21 17.95 -3.50
C PRO A 26 10.41 17.96 -2.19
N ALA A 27 9.09 17.67 -2.25
CA ALA A 27 8.25 17.56 -1.06
C ALA A 27 8.67 16.42 -0.10
N MET A 28 9.49 15.46 -0.56
CA MET A 28 10.00 14.38 0.28
C MET A 28 11.17 14.80 1.17
N LYS A 29 11.67 16.04 1.05
CA LYS A 29 12.85 16.52 1.80
C LYS A 29 12.73 16.29 3.30
N LYS A 30 11.54 16.46 3.86
CA LYS A 30 11.26 16.28 5.29
C LYS A 30 11.22 14.82 5.77
N TYR A 31 11.16 13.85 4.85
CA TYR A 31 11.16 12.41 5.12
C TYR A 31 12.52 11.76 4.81
N ILE A 32 13.46 12.51 4.25
CA ILE A 32 14.80 12.03 3.88
C ILE A 32 15.75 12.37 5.02
N PHE A 33 16.34 11.35 5.63
CA PHE A 33 17.35 11.49 6.67
C PHE A 33 18.69 11.95 6.09
N THR A 34 19.21 11.22 5.09
CA THR A 34 20.48 11.57 4.43
C THR A 34 20.56 10.98 3.01
N LYS A 35 21.68 11.21 2.32
CA LYS A 35 22.00 10.53 1.05
C LYS A 35 23.35 9.83 1.18
N ARG A 36 23.43 8.58 0.72
CA ARG A 36 24.68 7.80 0.70
C ARG A 36 24.81 7.11 -0.65
N ASN A 37 25.98 7.22 -1.28
CA ASN A 37 26.26 6.61 -2.60
C ASN A 37 25.18 6.94 -3.67
N GLY A 38 24.64 8.16 -3.64
CA GLY A 38 23.62 8.61 -4.60
C GLY A 38 22.20 8.10 -4.35
N ILE A 39 21.95 7.36 -3.26
CA ILE A 39 20.62 6.87 -2.83
C ILE A 39 20.15 7.68 -1.62
N HIS A 40 18.87 8.07 -1.61
CA HIS A 40 18.24 8.68 -0.45
C HIS A 40 17.93 7.64 0.63
N ILE A 41 18.25 7.96 1.87
CA ILE A 41 17.90 7.17 3.05
C ILE A 41 16.71 7.85 3.73
N ILE A 42 15.64 7.09 3.93
CA ILE A 42 14.40 7.54 4.56
C ILE A 42 14.56 7.49 6.09
N ASP A 43 13.98 8.47 6.78
CA ASP A 43 13.96 8.52 8.25
C ASP A 43 13.02 7.43 8.82
N LEU A 44 13.61 6.43 9.47
CA LEU A 44 12.87 5.31 10.06
C LEU A 44 12.16 5.68 11.37
N GLU A 45 12.65 6.66 12.12
CA GLU A 45 11.98 7.12 13.35
C GLU A 45 10.66 7.79 12.98
N GLN A 46 10.70 8.66 11.96
CA GLN A 46 9.49 9.28 11.43
C GLN A 46 8.57 8.23 10.77
N THR A 47 9.13 7.25 10.07
CA THR A 47 8.35 6.16 9.46
C THR A 47 7.60 5.36 10.51
N ALA A 48 8.25 4.98 11.63
CA ALA A 48 7.62 4.24 12.71
C ALA A 48 6.45 5.02 13.33
N ALA A 49 6.67 6.30 13.69
CA ALA A 49 5.63 7.14 14.26
C ALA A 49 4.44 7.41 13.32
N MET A 50 4.68 7.47 12.01
CA MET A 50 3.60 7.61 11.01
C MET A 50 2.89 6.28 10.74
N LEU A 51 3.61 5.16 10.81
CA LEU A 51 3.04 3.82 10.66
C LEU A 51 2.07 3.53 11.80
N ASP A 52 2.41 3.88 13.04
CA ASP A 52 1.51 3.78 14.20
C ASP A 52 0.17 4.48 13.94
N LYS A 53 0.23 5.75 13.50
CA LYS A 53 -0.97 6.54 13.19
C LYS A 53 -1.80 5.93 12.07
N ALA A 54 -1.14 5.40 11.03
CA ALA A 54 -1.82 4.75 9.93
C ALA A 54 -2.50 3.45 10.38
N CYS A 55 -1.83 2.65 11.22
CA CYS A 55 -2.39 1.44 11.80
C CYS A 55 -3.60 1.74 12.68
N ASP A 56 -3.55 2.79 13.49
CA ASP A 56 -4.69 3.21 14.32
C ASP A 56 -5.89 3.63 13.47
N PHE A 57 -5.67 4.39 12.40
CA PHE A 57 -6.74 4.75 11.46
C PHE A 57 -7.35 3.51 10.78
N VAL A 58 -6.50 2.58 10.32
CA VAL A 58 -6.97 1.33 9.70
C VAL A 58 -7.78 0.49 10.69
N ARG A 59 -7.33 0.40 11.95
CA ARG A 59 -8.08 -0.29 13.02
C ARG A 59 -9.44 0.34 13.23
N GLN A 60 -9.51 1.68 13.25
CA GLN A 60 -10.77 2.40 13.39
C GLN A 60 -11.73 2.06 12.23
N VAL A 61 -11.28 2.20 10.98
CA VAL A 61 -12.10 1.89 9.80
C VAL A 61 -12.61 0.44 9.83
N ALA A 62 -11.73 -0.51 10.18
CA ALA A 62 -12.12 -1.90 10.31
C ALA A 62 -13.15 -2.14 11.43
N SER A 63 -13.00 -1.44 12.57
CA SER A 63 -13.95 -1.55 13.69
C SER A 63 -15.34 -1.00 13.38
N GLU A 64 -15.42 -0.04 12.45
CA GLU A 64 -16.67 0.54 11.94
C GLU A 64 -17.31 -0.34 10.83
N GLY A 65 -16.69 -1.47 10.47
CA GLY A 65 -17.16 -2.33 9.37
C GLY A 65 -16.87 -1.76 7.98
N GLY A 66 -15.92 -0.82 7.88
CA GLY A 66 -15.50 -0.23 6.61
C GLY A 66 -14.71 -1.21 5.74
N ASN A 67 -14.86 -1.07 4.43
CA ASN A 67 -14.11 -1.85 3.45
C ASN A 67 -12.78 -1.15 3.11
N ILE A 68 -11.70 -1.92 3.05
CA ILE A 68 -10.36 -1.44 2.68
C ILE A 68 -9.98 -2.04 1.32
N LEU A 69 -9.54 -1.19 0.39
CA LEU A 69 -9.09 -1.61 -0.93
C LEU A 69 -7.55 -1.59 -0.99
N PHE A 70 -6.95 -2.77 -1.14
CA PHE A 70 -5.51 -2.91 -1.31
C PHE A 70 -5.13 -2.71 -2.79
N VAL A 71 -4.09 -1.92 -3.07
CA VAL A 71 -3.68 -1.63 -4.45
C VAL A 71 -2.17 -1.76 -4.60
N GLY A 72 -1.73 -2.64 -5.51
CA GLY A 72 -0.31 -2.82 -5.80
C GLY A 72 -0.08 -3.54 -7.12
N THR A 73 0.26 -2.77 -8.16
CA THR A 73 0.39 -3.28 -9.54
C THR A 73 1.83 -3.66 -9.93
N LYS A 74 2.82 -3.36 -9.08
CA LYS A 74 4.22 -3.70 -9.33
C LYS A 74 4.42 -5.19 -9.11
N LYS A 75 5.21 -5.84 -9.98
CA LYS A 75 5.53 -7.28 -9.90
C LYS A 75 5.94 -7.75 -8.51
N GLN A 76 6.76 -6.95 -7.81
CA GLN A 76 7.24 -7.27 -6.45
C GLN A 76 6.15 -7.18 -5.36
N ALA A 77 5.05 -6.49 -5.64
CA ALA A 77 3.96 -6.26 -4.69
C ALA A 77 2.70 -7.11 -4.98
N GLN A 78 2.57 -7.69 -6.18
CA GLN A 78 1.31 -8.32 -6.61
C GLN A 78 0.91 -9.48 -5.69
N GLU A 79 1.87 -10.35 -5.38
CA GLU A 79 1.66 -11.54 -4.55
C GLU A 79 1.37 -11.15 -3.10
N ALA A 80 2.18 -10.25 -2.52
CA ALA A 80 2.00 -9.80 -1.14
C ALA A 80 0.64 -9.12 -0.93
N ILE A 81 0.21 -8.28 -1.87
CA ILE A 81 -1.08 -7.58 -1.78
C ILE A 81 -2.26 -8.56 -1.86
N GLU A 82 -2.20 -9.53 -2.76
CA GLU A 82 -3.24 -10.55 -2.90
C GLU A 82 -3.35 -11.43 -1.66
N GLN A 83 -2.22 -11.97 -1.18
CA GLN A 83 -2.19 -12.86 -0.01
C GLN A 83 -2.71 -12.17 1.25
N GLU A 84 -2.25 -10.93 1.51
CA GLU A 84 -2.62 -10.20 2.71
C GLU A 84 -4.08 -9.72 2.68
N ALA A 85 -4.58 -9.29 1.52
CA ALA A 85 -5.99 -8.91 1.36
C ALA A 85 -6.93 -10.11 1.50
N GLN A 86 -6.59 -11.26 0.92
CA GLN A 86 -7.36 -12.48 1.07
C GLN A 86 -7.38 -12.96 2.54
N ARG A 87 -6.24 -12.86 3.24
CA ARG A 87 -6.13 -13.26 4.65
C ARG A 87 -7.05 -12.45 5.57
N CYS A 88 -7.28 -11.17 5.26
CA CYS A 88 -8.22 -10.32 6.00
C CYS A 88 -9.60 -10.18 5.33
N SER A 89 -9.89 -10.95 4.27
CA SER A 89 -11.15 -10.92 3.52
C SER A 89 -11.52 -9.52 2.99
N MET A 90 -10.53 -8.76 2.55
CA MET A 90 -10.67 -7.42 1.98
C MET A 90 -10.46 -7.44 0.45
N TYR A 91 -10.87 -6.35 -0.22
CA TYR A 91 -10.75 -6.22 -1.67
C TYR A 91 -9.34 -5.83 -2.09
N TYR A 92 -8.89 -6.26 -3.28
CA TYR A 92 -7.58 -5.90 -3.82
C TYR A 92 -7.58 -5.69 -5.34
N VAL A 93 -6.58 -4.92 -5.81
CA VAL A 93 -6.21 -4.77 -7.22
C VAL A 93 -4.70 -4.94 -7.33
N ASN A 94 -4.25 -6.10 -7.82
CA ASN A 94 -2.83 -6.43 -7.97
C ASN A 94 -2.33 -6.42 -9.44
N GLN A 95 -3.23 -6.38 -10.42
CA GLN A 95 -2.86 -6.35 -11.84
C GLN A 95 -2.78 -4.93 -12.38
N ARG A 96 -3.86 -4.45 -13.02
CA ARG A 96 -3.93 -3.12 -13.63
C ARG A 96 -5.03 -2.31 -12.98
N TRP A 97 -4.68 -1.11 -12.51
CA TRP A 97 -5.67 -0.11 -12.10
C TRP A 97 -6.32 0.51 -13.34
N LEU A 98 -7.60 0.24 -13.54
CA LEU A 98 -8.36 0.86 -14.63
C LEU A 98 -8.75 2.29 -14.24
N GLY A 99 -8.61 3.23 -15.17
CA GLY A 99 -9.11 4.58 -14.97
C GLY A 99 -10.63 4.54 -14.73
N GLY A 100 -11.11 5.24 -13.70
CA GLY A 100 -12.53 5.24 -13.36
C GLY A 100 -12.97 4.20 -12.34
N VAL A 101 -12.09 3.36 -11.81
CA VAL A 101 -12.43 2.36 -10.77
C VAL A 101 -13.20 2.98 -9.59
N LEU A 102 -12.77 4.15 -9.11
CA LEU A 102 -13.48 4.86 -8.03
C LEU A 102 -14.42 5.97 -8.55
N THR A 103 -14.02 6.68 -9.59
CA THR A 103 -14.74 7.88 -10.05
C THR A 103 -15.89 7.58 -11.02
N ASN A 104 -15.89 6.43 -11.67
CA ASN A 104 -16.95 5.94 -12.55
C ASN A 104 -17.31 4.49 -12.20
N PHE A 105 -17.64 4.27 -10.91
CA PHE A 105 -17.90 2.93 -10.40
C PHE A 105 -19.10 2.26 -11.09
N ALA A 106 -20.14 3.01 -11.48
CA ALA A 106 -21.31 2.46 -12.17
C ALA A 106 -20.94 1.68 -13.45
N THR A 107 -19.99 2.20 -14.24
CA THR A 107 -19.52 1.52 -15.45
C THR A 107 -18.69 0.29 -15.13
N ILE A 108 -17.85 0.38 -14.09
CA ILE A 108 -16.99 -0.72 -13.65
C ILE A 108 -17.83 -1.85 -13.07
N GLN A 109 -18.84 -1.52 -12.26
CA GLN A 109 -19.81 -2.47 -11.71
C GLN A 109 -20.53 -3.22 -12.82
N ALA A 110 -21.00 -2.54 -13.86
CA ALA A 110 -21.63 -3.21 -15.01
C ALA A 110 -20.69 -4.23 -15.70
N ARG A 111 -19.37 -4.01 -15.67
CA ARG A 111 -18.39 -4.98 -16.20
C ARG A 111 -18.16 -6.16 -15.26
N ILE A 112 -18.20 -5.93 -13.95
CA ILE A 112 -18.14 -6.99 -12.94
C ILE A 112 -19.39 -7.87 -13.05
N ASP A 113 -20.59 -7.26 -13.11
CA ASP A 113 -21.84 -8.00 -13.27
C ASP A 113 -21.86 -8.81 -14.57
N TYR A 114 -21.28 -8.26 -15.65
CA TYR A 114 -21.12 -8.98 -16.91
C TYR A 114 -20.17 -10.18 -16.78
N LEU A 115 -19.08 -10.07 -16.02
CA LEU A 115 -18.17 -11.18 -15.74
C LEU A 115 -18.88 -12.30 -14.96
N VAL A 116 -19.60 -11.96 -13.89
CA VAL A 116 -20.34 -12.95 -13.09
C VAL A 116 -21.34 -13.71 -13.97
N ARG A 117 -22.08 -13.00 -14.83
CA ARG A 117 -23.00 -13.63 -15.79
C ARG A 117 -22.31 -14.58 -16.78
N LEU A 118 -21.05 -14.34 -17.12
CA LEU A 118 -20.28 -15.23 -18.00
C LEU A 118 -19.72 -16.44 -17.27
N GLU A 119 -19.44 -16.32 -15.97
CA GLU A 119 -18.96 -17.43 -15.13
C GLU A 119 -20.10 -18.36 -14.67
N ASP A 120 -21.31 -17.83 -14.53
CA ASP A 120 -22.53 -18.59 -14.17
C ASP A 120 -23.13 -19.41 -15.34
N GLN A 121 -22.59 -19.26 -16.56
CA GLN A 121 -22.98 -20.01 -17.77
C GLN A 121 -22.19 -21.30 -17.92
#